data_AF-A0A6A5GUW7-F1
#
_entry.id   AF-A0A6A5GUW7-F1
#
_cell.length_a   1.000
_cell.length_b   1.000
_cell.length_c   1.000
_cell.angle_alpha   90.00
_cell.angle_beta   90.00
_cell.angle_gamma   90.00
#
_symmetry.space_group_name_H-M   'P 1'
#
loop_
_entity.id
_entity.type
_entity.pdbx_description
1 polymer ?
#
loop_
_entity_poly.entity_id
_entity_poly.type
_entity_poly.pdbx_seq_one_letter_code
_entity_poly.pdbx_strand_id
1 'polypeptide(L)'
;MIVRHMSIEEPTTKSEMWYDWLEYRIRRFMVIECVFFVMFVFLISKSFSISDEIQRTHEMMYQMQLKIDSIENGLSPRHYMKAENTESISEDRQQEISRLREMNEKLENEMKAASIASIMSHRQSALPSNNLNSIPPNSTSCSREIFNAASMVAGASIVDKLSSHTVSAQTGGYIRSGEESYVLLDRKELPLYKAWCSDQSKPRLTINLAKYIKPISVSYQHTKWNGLIPDDAPRIYDVVNCLDNDCKKWDALVSNCEYKSSGYSIPKQEQTCLIPANRSRTSIKNVQFRFRENYGNKNRTCAYLVRVYGERAEPPEDRKAIERKEEDRESTCSWISWQYNNFRFLYNAFYMRTIAVLNAQNVVWNAQ
;
A
#
# COMPACT_ATOMS: atom_id res chain seq x y z
N MET A 1 -25.07 -63.75 76.16
CA MET A 1 -25.21 -62.32 76.53
C MET A 1 -24.40 -61.51 75.52
N ILE A 2 -25.10 -60.83 74.59
CA ILE A 2 -24.73 -59.59 73.87
C ILE A 2 -23.35 -59.59 73.16
N VAL A 3 -23.24 -60.04 71.90
CA VAL A 3 -23.42 -59.27 70.63
C VAL A 3 -22.78 -57.87 70.63
N ARG A 4 -21.68 -57.71 69.87
CA ARG A 4 -21.51 -56.67 68.84
C ARG A 4 -20.51 -57.17 67.78
N HIS A 5 -21.01 -57.70 66.67
CA HIS A 5 -20.26 -57.71 65.42
C HIS A 5 -20.57 -56.39 64.71
N MET A 6 -19.52 -55.58 64.48
CA MET A 6 -19.57 -54.43 63.59
C MET A 6 -19.83 -54.92 62.17
N SER A 7 -20.97 -54.54 61.61
CA SER A 7 -21.21 -54.61 60.18
C SER A 7 -20.36 -53.52 59.51
N ILE A 8 -19.34 -53.93 58.78
CA ILE A 8 -18.64 -53.07 57.82
C ILE A 8 -19.57 -52.94 56.61
N GLU A 9 -20.05 -51.73 56.38
CA GLU A 9 -20.89 -51.39 55.24
C GLU A 9 -20.00 -51.34 53.99
N GLU A 10 -20.19 -52.32 53.09
CA GLU A 10 -19.52 -52.35 51.79
C GLU A 10 -20.15 -51.30 50.85
N PRO A 11 -19.35 -50.48 50.14
CA PRO A 11 -19.88 -49.44 49.28
C PRO A 11 -20.57 -50.03 48.05
N THR A 12 -21.86 -49.73 47.94
CA THR A 12 -22.69 -50.07 46.79
C THR A 12 -22.42 -49.12 45.63
N THR A 13 -22.15 -49.72 44.46
CA THR A 13 -22.20 -49.15 43.09
C THR A 13 -20.90 -48.64 42.46
N LYS A 14 -20.44 -49.42 41.48
CA LYS A 14 -19.27 -49.21 40.62
C LYS A 14 -19.41 -48.02 39.64
N SER A 15 -20.62 -47.46 39.52
CA SER A 15 -20.97 -46.41 38.56
C SER A 15 -20.53 -45.01 38.99
N GLU A 16 -20.48 -44.72 40.31
CA GLU A 16 -20.07 -43.40 40.80
C GLU A 16 -18.57 -43.14 40.62
N MET A 17 -17.73 -44.17 40.81
CA MET A 17 -16.26 -44.02 40.68
C MET A 17 -15.78 -43.64 39.28
N TRP A 18 -16.51 -43.99 38.21
CA TRP A 18 -16.08 -43.69 36.84
C TRP A 18 -16.38 -42.24 36.45
N TYR A 19 -17.49 -41.68 36.95
CA TYR A 19 -17.84 -40.28 36.75
C TYR A 19 -16.84 -39.35 37.45
N ASP A 20 -16.49 -39.63 38.71
CA ASP A 20 -15.50 -38.85 39.45
C ASP A 20 -14.11 -38.91 38.80
N TRP A 21 -13.72 -40.10 38.31
CA TRP A 21 -12.46 -40.27 37.58
C TRP A 21 -12.44 -39.52 36.25
N LEU A 22 -13.55 -39.54 35.51
CA LEU A 22 -13.69 -38.85 34.23
C LEU A 22 -13.72 -37.33 34.42
N GLU A 23 -14.46 -36.83 35.42
CA GLU A 23 -14.51 -35.40 35.76
C GLU A 23 -13.14 -34.87 36.19
N TYR A 24 -12.42 -35.64 37.02
CA TYR A 24 -11.05 -35.30 37.43
C TYR A 24 -10.09 -35.24 36.23
N ARG A 25 -10.19 -36.20 35.30
CA ARG A 25 -9.40 -36.22 34.07
C ARG A 25 -9.73 -35.02 33.17
N ILE A 26 -11.02 -34.75 32.92
CA ILE A 26 -11.48 -33.63 32.09
C ILE A 26 -11.03 -32.29 32.68
N ARG A 27 -11.19 -32.06 33.99
CA ARG A 27 -10.72 -30.83 34.65
C ARG A 27 -9.20 -30.65 34.52
N ARG A 28 -8.42 -31.72 34.72
CA ARG A 28 -6.96 -31.64 34.64
C ARG A 28 -6.46 -31.37 33.21
N PHE A 29 -7.07 -31.98 32.21
CA PHE A 29 -6.73 -31.72 30.81
C PHE A 29 -7.11 -30.30 30.38
N MET A 30 -8.27 -29.78 30.80
CA MET A 30 -8.65 -28.38 30.53
C MET A 30 -7.67 -27.37 31.15
N VAL A 31 -7.19 -27.61 32.38
CA VAL A 31 -6.21 -26.70 33.01
C VAL A 31 -4.89 -26.68 32.23
N ILE A 32 -4.41 -27.85 31.80
CA ILE A 32 -3.16 -27.96 31.03
C ILE A 32 -3.31 -27.27 29.66
N GLU A 33 -4.44 -27.45 28.98
CA GLU A 33 -4.72 -26.79 27.71
C GLU A 33 -4.81 -25.26 27.86
N CYS A 34 -5.42 -24.75 28.94
CA CYS A 34 -5.42 -23.31 29.23
C CYS A 34 -4.00 -22.76 29.44
N VAL A 35 -3.13 -23.49 30.14
CA VAL A 35 -1.73 -23.07 30.33
C VAL A 35 -0.98 -23.04 28.99
N PHE A 36 -1.17 -24.06 28.14
CA PHE A 36 -0.58 -24.06 26.80
C PHE A 36 -1.11 -22.92 25.93
N PHE A 37 -2.40 -22.61 26.01
CA PHE A 37 -3.00 -21.49 25.30
C PHE A 37 -2.40 -20.15 25.73
N VAL A 38 -2.26 -19.90 27.04
CA VAL A 38 -1.64 -18.67 27.56
C VAL A 38 -0.17 -18.56 27.13
N MET A 39 0.58 -19.67 27.19
CA MET A 39 1.96 -19.70 26.70
C MET A 39 2.04 -19.43 25.19
N PHE A 40 1.12 -20.00 24.41
CA PHE A 40 1.05 -19.79 22.97
C PHE A 40 0.74 -18.33 22.61
N VAL A 41 -0.23 -17.71 23.31
CA VAL A 41 -0.53 -16.28 23.17
C VAL A 41 0.70 -15.43 23.51
N PHE A 42 1.41 -15.76 24.60
CA PHE A 42 2.62 -15.05 24.99
C PHE A 42 3.74 -15.16 23.94
N LEU A 43 3.94 -16.35 23.36
CA LEU A 43 4.90 -16.57 22.27
C LEU A 43 4.53 -15.77 21.02
N ILE A 44 3.25 -15.73 20.66
CA ILE A 44 2.75 -14.90 19.55
C ILE A 44 2.99 -13.41 19.83
N SER A 45 2.64 -12.92 21.02
CA SER A 45 2.86 -11.53 21.41
C SER A 45 4.35 -11.15 21.38
N LYS A 46 5.23 -12.04 21.85
CA LYS A 46 6.69 -11.84 21.76
C LYS A 46 7.17 -11.85 20.32
N SER A 47 6.65 -12.73 19.47
CA SER A 47 6.98 -12.77 18.05
C SER A 47 6.60 -11.46 17.34
N PHE A 48 5.41 -10.91 17.61
CA PHE A 48 5.00 -9.61 17.06
C PHE A 48 5.87 -8.46 17.56
N SER A 49 6.19 -8.43 18.86
CA SER A 49 7.06 -7.40 19.44
C SER A 49 8.48 -7.44 18.86
N ILE A 50 9.06 -8.63 18.68
CA ILE A 50 10.38 -8.81 18.06
C ILE A 50 10.33 -8.38 16.60
N SER A 51 9.25 -8.68 15.87
CA SER A 51 9.07 -8.25 14.48
C SER A 51 9.04 -6.72 14.35
N ASP A 52 8.35 -6.02 15.25
CA ASP A 52 8.30 -4.55 15.27
C ASP A 52 9.67 -3.93 15.55
N GLU A 53 10.43 -4.51 16.50
CA GLU A 53 11.78 -4.07 16.83
C GLU A 53 12.77 -4.32 15.66
N ILE A 54 12.70 -5.47 15.01
CA ILE A 54 13.46 -5.78 13.79
C ILE A 54 13.12 -4.75 12.69
N GLN A 55 11.84 -4.42 12.50
CA GLN A 55 11.45 -3.43 11.49
C GLN A 55 12.03 -2.04 11.76
N ARG A 56 12.03 -1.60 13.03
CA ARG A 56 12.63 -0.30 13.43
C ARG A 56 14.15 -0.28 13.26
N THR A 57 14.84 -1.34 13.65
CA THR A 57 16.31 -1.42 13.48
C THR A 57 16.70 -1.40 12.01
N HIS A 58 15.95 -2.08 11.14
CA HIS A 58 16.14 -2.02 9.69
C HIS A 58 15.85 -0.63 9.11
N GLU A 59 14.85 0.09 9.61
CA GLU A 59 14.58 1.48 9.20
C GLU A 59 15.76 2.41 9.53
N MET A 60 16.32 2.28 10.73
CA MET A 60 17.53 3.02 11.11
C MET A 60 18.73 2.64 10.23
N MET A 61 18.90 1.35 9.93
CA MET A 61 19.97 0.86 9.05
C MET A 61 19.82 1.38 7.60
N TYR A 62 18.60 1.41 7.07
CA TYR A 62 18.32 1.96 5.74
C TYR A 62 18.62 3.46 5.69
N GLN A 63 18.21 4.22 6.70
CA GLN A 63 18.55 5.64 6.80
C GLN A 63 20.06 5.86 6.92
N MET A 64 20.79 4.95 7.57
CA MET A 64 22.25 4.96 7.58
C MET A 64 22.84 4.63 6.21
N GLN A 65 22.33 3.63 5.50
CA GLN A 65 22.75 3.28 4.14
C GLN A 65 22.55 4.43 3.17
N LEU A 66 21.36 5.06 3.18
CA LEU A 66 21.10 6.26 2.35
C LEU A 66 22.09 7.39 2.64
N LYS A 67 22.47 7.58 3.90
CA LYS A 67 23.50 8.56 4.27
C LYS A 67 24.88 8.15 3.75
N ILE A 68 25.26 6.89 3.88
CA ILE A 68 26.54 6.35 3.37
C ILE A 68 26.60 6.51 1.85
N ASP A 69 25.57 6.09 1.12
CA ASP A 69 25.48 6.20 -0.34
C ASP A 69 25.55 7.67 -0.77
N SER A 70 24.87 8.58 -0.05
CA SER A 70 24.95 10.02 -0.33
C SER A 70 26.35 10.61 -0.13
N ILE A 71 27.10 10.08 0.85
CA ILE A 71 28.48 10.49 1.13
C ILE A 71 29.42 9.90 0.08
N GLU A 72 29.25 8.63 -0.28
CA GLU A 72 30.03 7.93 -1.30
C GLU A 72 29.86 8.59 -2.68
N ASN A 73 28.63 8.91 -3.07
CA ASN A 73 28.33 9.66 -4.29
C ASN A 73 28.84 11.10 -4.25
N GLY A 74 28.96 11.70 -3.05
CA GLY A 74 29.64 12.99 -2.85
C GLY A 74 31.17 12.94 -2.93
N LEU A 75 31.76 11.74 -2.81
CA LEU A 75 33.22 11.51 -2.75
C LEU A 75 33.81 10.91 -4.04
N SER A 76 32.99 10.38 -4.97
CA SER A 76 33.48 9.92 -6.29
C SER A 76 33.66 11.10 -7.28
N PRO A 77 34.74 11.15 -8.06
CA PRO A 77 35.59 12.33 -8.10
C PRO A 77 35.08 13.46 -9.01
N ARG A 78 35.08 14.66 -8.44
CA ARG A 78 35.09 15.97 -9.12
C ARG A 78 36.41 16.18 -9.87
N HIS A 79 36.73 15.31 -10.83
CA HIS A 79 37.78 15.56 -11.81
C HIS A 79 37.24 16.52 -12.87
N TYR A 80 37.25 17.82 -12.56
CA TYR A 80 37.41 18.96 -13.48
C TYR A 80 37.12 20.24 -12.69
N MET A 81 38.15 20.80 -12.04
CA MET A 81 38.51 22.22 -12.09
C MET A 81 39.80 22.39 -11.29
N LYS A 82 40.86 22.63 -12.08
CA LYS A 82 42.06 23.41 -11.82
C LYS A 82 42.20 24.00 -10.40
N ALA A 83 43.28 23.60 -9.74
CA ALA A 83 43.80 24.25 -8.55
C ALA A 83 44.07 25.74 -8.81
N GLU A 84 43.58 26.59 -7.92
CA GLU A 84 44.28 27.80 -7.51
C GLU A 84 43.77 28.28 -6.14
N ASN A 85 44.74 28.42 -5.24
CA ASN A 85 44.81 29.22 -4.01
C ASN A 85 43.90 28.87 -2.83
N THR A 86 44.51 28.12 -1.92
CA THR A 86 44.26 28.11 -0.48
C THR A 86 44.62 29.49 0.11
N GLU A 87 43.62 30.30 0.46
CA GLU A 87 43.79 31.40 1.41
C GLU A 87 42.62 31.44 2.42
N SER A 88 43.03 31.61 3.68
CA SER A 88 42.30 31.82 4.94
C SER A 88 40.75 31.82 4.93
N ILE A 89 40.19 30.91 5.73
CA ILE A 89 38.79 30.94 6.19
C ILE A 89 38.61 32.20 7.06
N SER A 90 38.07 33.27 6.48
CA SER A 90 37.73 34.52 7.17
C SER A 90 36.31 34.47 7.74
N GLU A 91 36.11 35.22 8.82
CA GLU A 91 34.87 35.42 9.59
C GLU A 91 33.64 35.82 8.74
N ASP A 92 33.87 36.23 7.49
CA ASP A 92 32.87 36.66 6.51
C ASP A 92 31.86 35.55 6.14
N ARG A 93 32.32 34.28 6.01
CA ARG A 93 31.41 33.14 5.74
C ARG A 93 30.50 32.82 6.92
N GLN A 94 30.98 33.02 8.15
CA GLN A 94 30.18 32.81 9.34
C GLN A 94 29.07 33.88 9.44
N GLN A 95 29.37 35.11 9.03
CA GLN A 95 28.42 36.21 9.00
C GLN A 95 27.36 36.01 7.90
N GLU A 96 27.73 35.47 6.75
CA GLU A 96 26.79 35.16 5.67
C GLU A 96 25.82 34.03 6.02
N ILE A 97 26.29 32.96 6.69
CA ILE A 97 25.44 31.89 7.22
C ILE A 97 24.45 32.41 8.27
N SER A 98 24.89 33.37 9.10
CA SER A 98 24.03 34.00 10.13
C SER A 98 22.89 34.81 9.50
N ARG A 99 23.18 35.59 8.45
CA ARG A 99 22.18 36.37 7.71
C ARG A 99 21.18 35.49 6.95
N LEU A 100 21.65 34.38 6.37
CA LEU A 100 20.78 33.40 5.70
C LEU A 100 19.81 32.73 6.68
N ARG A 101 20.26 32.48 7.92
CA ARG A 101 19.42 31.90 8.98
C ARG A 101 18.32 32.85 9.41
N GLU A 102 18.64 34.14 9.57
CA GLU A 102 17.68 35.18 9.94
C GLU A 102 16.62 35.41 8.85
N MET A 103 17.02 35.40 7.56
CA MET A 103 16.07 35.48 6.45
C MET A 103 15.12 34.28 6.38
N ASN A 104 15.62 33.07 6.66
CA ASN A 104 14.77 31.86 6.70
C ASN A 104 13.76 31.90 7.84
N GLU A 105 14.15 32.38 9.02
CA GLU A 105 13.24 32.51 10.16
C GLU A 105 12.14 33.56 9.89
N LYS A 106 12.49 34.66 9.22
CA LYS A 106 11.52 35.67 8.79
C LYS A 106 10.54 35.11 7.76
N LEU A 107 11.02 34.37 6.77
CA LEU A 107 10.17 33.75 5.74
C LEU A 107 9.23 32.69 6.34
N GLU A 108 9.71 31.90 7.30
CA GLU A 108 8.89 30.90 8.00
C GLU A 108 7.76 31.55 8.81
N ASN A 109 8.03 32.69 9.46
CA ASN A 109 7.03 33.45 10.21
C ASN A 109 5.99 34.10 9.28
N GLU A 110 6.41 34.62 8.13
CA GLU A 110 5.49 35.14 7.10
C GLU A 110 4.60 34.02 6.51
N MET A 111 5.14 32.83 6.28
CA MET A 111 4.38 31.68 5.79
C MET A 111 3.39 31.15 6.84
N LYS A 112 3.76 31.13 8.13
CA LYS A 112 2.84 30.79 9.23
C LYS A 112 1.70 31.80 9.31
N ALA A 113 1.99 33.10 9.17
CA ALA A 113 0.96 34.14 9.13
C ALA A 113 0.02 33.98 7.91
N ALA A 114 0.56 33.69 6.72
CA ALA A 114 -0.22 33.46 5.51
C ALA A 114 -1.10 32.18 5.59
N SER A 115 -0.59 31.13 6.22
CA SER A 115 -1.34 29.88 6.46
C SER A 115 -2.52 30.10 7.42
N ILE A 116 -2.33 30.88 8.48
CA ILE A 116 -3.40 31.25 9.42
C ILE A 116 -4.45 32.12 8.72
N ALA A 117 -4.05 33.07 7.88
CA ALA A 117 -4.96 33.89 7.08
C ALA A 117 -5.79 33.06 6.08
N SER A 118 -5.18 32.05 5.44
CA SER A 118 -5.87 31.12 4.55
C SER A 118 -6.92 30.26 5.28
N ILE A 119 -6.60 29.79 6.49
CA ILE A 119 -7.54 29.02 7.34
C ILE A 119 -8.71 29.89 7.82
N MET A 120 -8.48 31.17 8.11
CA MET A 120 -9.54 32.12 8.48
C MET A 120 -10.48 32.45 7.32
N SER A 121 -9.95 32.59 6.10
CA SER A 121 -10.77 32.76 4.89
C SER A 121 -11.63 31.53 4.57
N HIS A 122 -11.12 30.32 4.83
CA HIS A 122 -11.83 29.08 4.55
C HIS A 122 -12.93 28.73 5.57
N ARG A 123 -12.92 29.34 6.76
CA ARG A 123 -13.95 29.14 7.81
C ARG A 123 -15.17 30.05 7.68
N GLN A 124 -15.12 31.12 6.88
CA GLN A 124 -16.27 32.02 6.68
C GLN A 124 -17.30 31.51 5.66
N SER A 125 -17.01 30.44 4.92
CA SER A 125 -17.95 29.81 3.98
C SER A 125 -18.74 28.63 4.54
N ALA A 126 -18.63 28.33 5.84
CA ALA A 126 -19.37 27.26 6.51
C ALA A 126 -20.08 27.76 7.78
N LEU A 127 -21.17 28.53 7.58
CA LEU A 127 -22.26 28.61 8.57
C LEU A 127 -23.56 28.15 7.90
N PRO A 128 -24.31 27.21 8.50
CA PRO A 128 -25.62 26.82 7.98
C PRO A 128 -26.66 27.88 8.39
N SER A 129 -27.19 28.61 7.40
CA SER A 129 -28.41 29.39 7.61
C SER A 129 -29.60 28.44 7.53
N ASN A 130 -30.33 28.33 8.63
CA ASN A 130 -31.59 27.61 8.73
C ASN A 130 -32.58 28.15 7.70
N ASN A 131 -33.07 27.29 6.81
CA ASN A 131 -34.44 27.31 6.31
C ASN A 131 -34.74 25.96 5.64
N LEU A 132 -35.47 25.10 6.36
CA LEU A 132 -36.30 24.09 5.71
C LEU A 132 -37.29 24.84 4.81
N ASN A 133 -37.32 24.54 3.51
CA ASN A 133 -38.54 24.22 2.74
C ASN A 133 -38.25 24.01 1.24
N SER A 134 -38.99 23.04 0.69
CA SER A 134 -39.14 22.63 -0.72
C SER A 134 -37.92 22.07 -1.48
N ILE A 135 -37.85 20.74 -1.49
CA ILE A 135 -37.18 19.92 -2.52
C ILE A 135 -37.97 20.03 -3.83
N PRO A 136 -37.31 20.32 -4.98
CA PRO A 136 -37.75 19.84 -6.29
C PRO A 136 -37.04 18.52 -6.61
N PRO A 137 -37.76 17.44 -6.98
CA PRO A 137 -37.14 16.17 -7.35
C PRO A 137 -36.75 16.25 -8.83
N ASN A 138 -35.49 16.59 -9.11
CA ASN A 138 -34.72 16.12 -10.28
C ASN A 138 -33.45 16.96 -10.45
N SER A 139 -32.41 16.59 -9.70
CA SER A 139 -31.04 16.77 -10.15
C SER A 139 -30.13 15.83 -9.36
N THR A 140 -30.06 14.56 -9.75
CA THR A 140 -28.89 13.73 -9.45
C THR A 140 -27.69 14.24 -10.23
N SER A 141 -27.20 15.43 -9.88
CA SER A 141 -25.81 15.79 -10.09
C SER A 141 -25.01 15.06 -9.01
N CYS A 142 -24.85 13.75 -9.18
CA CYS A 142 -23.83 13.01 -8.45
C CYS A 142 -22.50 13.67 -8.84
N SER A 143 -21.87 14.37 -7.90
CA SER A 143 -20.53 14.94 -8.11
C SER A 143 -19.65 13.87 -8.72
N ARG A 144 -18.99 14.15 -9.85
CA ARG A 144 -18.13 13.17 -10.51
C ARG A 144 -16.99 12.81 -9.55
N GLU A 145 -17.13 11.66 -8.90
CA GLU A 145 -16.20 11.22 -7.86
C GLU A 145 -14.87 10.88 -8.52
N ILE A 146 -13.82 11.62 -8.15
CA ILE A 146 -12.45 11.34 -8.57
C ILE A 146 -11.88 10.34 -7.57
N PHE A 147 -11.37 9.21 -8.07
CA PHE A 147 -10.82 8.15 -7.23
C PHE A 147 -9.53 7.59 -7.83
N ASN A 148 -8.75 6.89 -7.00
CA ASN A 148 -7.57 6.16 -7.44
C ASN A 148 -7.97 4.82 -8.06
N ALA A 149 -8.00 4.75 -9.40
CA ALA A 149 -8.35 3.53 -10.13
C ALA A 149 -7.24 2.48 -10.14
N ALA A 150 -6.02 2.83 -9.72
CA ALA A 150 -4.90 1.89 -9.58
C ALA A 150 -4.86 1.23 -8.19
N SER A 151 -5.85 1.48 -7.33
CA SER A 151 -5.92 0.87 -6.00
C SER A 151 -6.19 -0.63 -6.08
N MET A 152 -5.29 -1.44 -5.50
CA MET A 152 -5.45 -2.89 -5.40
C MET A 152 -6.71 -3.27 -4.61
N VAL A 153 -7.04 -2.51 -3.56
CA VAL A 153 -8.25 -2.74 -2.75
C VAL A 153 -9.52 -2.49 -3.56
N ALA A 154 -9.46 -1.62 -4.57
CA ALA A 154 -10.56 -1.41 -5.51
C ALA A 154 -10.64 -2.47 -6.62
N GLY A 155 -9.67 -3.38 -6.70
CA GLY A 155 -9.59 -4.44 -7.71
C GLY A 155 -8.58 -4.19 -8.84
N ALA A 156 -7.69 -3.20 -8.71
CA ALA A 156 -6.59 -3.04 -9.65
C ALA A 156 -5.55 -4.16 -9.49
N SER A 157 -4.85 -4.51 -10.58
CA SER A 157 -3.85 -5.59 -10.55
C SER A 157 -2.67 -5.28 -11.45
N ILE A 158 -1.50 -5.85 -11.11
CA ILE A 158 -0.33 -5.84 -11.99
C ILE A 158 -0.55 -6.85 -13.11
N VAL A 159 -0.12 -6.51 -14.32
CA VAL A 159 -0.08 -7.43 -15.47
C VAL A 159 1.34 -7.92 -15.64
N ASP A 160 1.67 -9.06 -15.02
CA ASP A 160 3.04 -9.58 -14.97
C ASP A 160 3.64 -9.80 -16.37
N LYS A 161 2.85 -10.33 -17.30
CA LYS A 161 3.29 -10.61 -18.69
C LYS A 161 3.73 -9.36 -19.45
N LEU A 162 3.23 -8.19 -19.06
CA LEU A 162 3.52 -6.90 -19.69
C LEU A 162 4.41 -6.01 -18.81
N SER A 163 4.77 -6.50 -17.63
CA SER A 163 5.65 -5.81 -16.71
C SER A 163 7.06 -6.40 -16.82
N SER A 164 8.05 -5.59 -16.46
CA SER A 164 9.43 -6.04 -16.37
C SER A 164 9.59 -7.08 -15.26
N HIS A 165 10.61 -7.93 -15.43
CA HIS A 165 10.99 -8.90 -14.41
C HIS A 165 11.17 -8.19 -13.07
N THR A 166 10.50 -8.72 -12.05
CA THR A 166 10.51 -8.11 -10.73
C THR A 166 11.61 -8.74 -9.88
N VAL A 167 12.28 -7.94 -9.05
CA VAL A 167 13.32 -8.38 -8.11
C VAL A 167 12.99 -7.93 -6.69
N SER A 168 13.59 -8.56 -5.67
CA SER A 168 13.39 -8.17 -4.28
C SER A 168 13.87 -6.74 -4.00
N ALA A 169 13.04 -5.95 -3.32
CA ALA A 169 13.41 -4.62 -2.85
C ALA A 169 14.51 -4.66 -1.77
N GLN A 170 14.62 -5.74 -1.00
CA GLN A 170 15.57 -5.85 0.10
C GLN A 170 16.96 -6.33 -0.37
N THR A 171 17.02 -7.38 -1.19
CA THR A 171 18.30 -8.04 -1.55
C THR A 171 18.57 -8.08 -3.05
N GLY A 172 17.65 -7.61 -3.90
CA GLY A 172 17.78 -7.69 -5.37
C GLY A 172 17.71 -9.11 -5.94
N GLY A 173 17.45 -10.13 -5.10
CA GLY A 173 17.28 -11.53 -5.50
C GLY A 173 15.81 -11.95 -5.64
N TYR A 174 15.54 -13.25 -5.46
CA TYR A 174 14.20 -13.82 -5.55
C TYR A 174 13.22 -13.17 -4.55
N ILE A 175 12.01 -12.86 -5.02
CA ILE A 175 10.96 -12.17 -4.27
C ILE A 175 10.25 -13.12 -3.31
N ARG A 176 9.87 -12.61 -2.14
CA ARG A 176 8.81 -13.23 -1.33
C ARG A 176 7.47 -12.80 -1.92
N SER A 177 6.73 -13.75 -2.50
CA SER A 177 5.48 -13.52 -3.25
C SER A 177 4.58 -12.43 -2.65
N GLY A 178 4.14 -11.48 -3.48
CA GLY A 178 3.14 -10.45 -3.14
C GLY A 178 3.70 -9.09 -2.70
N GLU A 179 5.02 -8.96 -2.53
CA GLU A 179 5.67 -7.68 -2.19
C GLU A 179 5.55 -6.64 -3.31
N GLU A 180 5.51 -7.10 -4.54
CA GLU A 180 5.39 -6.31 -5.75
C GLU A 180 4.04 -5.58 -5.86
N SER A 181 2.97 -6.17 -5.32
CA SER A 181 1.62 -5.58 -5.35
C SER A 181 1.46 -4.41 -4.39
N TYR A 182 2.42 -4.20 -3.46
CA TYR A 182 2.40 -3.07 -2.54
C TYR A 182 2.46 -1.72 -3.26
N VAL A 183 2.96 -1.69 -4.51
CA VAL A 183 2.97 -0.50 -5.37
C VAL A 183 1.58 0.02 -5.73
N LEU A 184 0.55 -0.81 -5.56
CA LEU A 184 -0.87 -0.50 -5.85
C LEU A 184 -1.72 -0.38 -4.57
N LEU A 185 -1.14 -0.68 -3.40
CA LEU A 185 -1.88 -0.65 -2.14
C LEU A 185 -1.97 0.79 -1.62
N ASP A 186 -3.14 1.42 -1.79
CA ASP A 186 -3.35 2.80 -1.39
C ASP A 186 -3.28 2.98 0.13
N ARG A 187 -2.26 3.73 0.58
CA ARG A 187 -1.95 3.91 2.00
C ARG A 187 -1.23 5.22 2.24
N LYS A 188 -1.38 5.74 3.46
CA LYS A 188 -0.73 6.98 3.89
C LYS A 188 0.76 6.77 4.21
N GLU A 189 1.09 5.65 4.85
CA GLU A 189 2.45 5.30 5.25
C GLU A 189 2.97 4.15 4.43
N LEU A 190 4.17 4.31 3.87
CA LEU A 190 4.81 3.33 3.01
C LEU A 190 5.84 2.55 3.83
N PRO A 191 5.71 1.22 3.95
CA PRO A 191 6.74 0.39 4.58
C PRO A 191 7.98 0.31 3.67
N LEU A 192 9.15 0.24 4.30
CA LEU A 192 10.42 0.02 3.60
C LEU A 192 10.45 -1.36 2.94
N TYR A 193 11.17 -1.45 1.82
CA TYR A 193 11.35 -2.70 1.05
C TYR A 193 10.05 -3.36 0.57
N LYS A 194 8.96 -2.59 0.50
CA LYS A 194 7.67 -3.02 -0.04
C LYS A 194 7.34 -2.18 -1.26
N ALA A 195 8.10 -2.45 -2.31
CA ALA A 195 8.08 -1.74 -3.58
C ALA A 195 8.10 -2.74 -4.72
N TRP A 196 7.58 -2.32 -5.87
CA TRP A 196 7.83 -3.01 -7.12
C TRP A 196 9.22 -2.62 -7.62
N CYS A 197 10.15 -3.58 -7.71
CA CYS A 197 11.51 -3.32 -8.17
C CYS A 197 11.84 -4.14 -9.42
N SER A 198 12.65 -3.59 -10.30
CA SER A 198 13.16 -4.29 -11.48
C SER A 198 14.63 -3.96 -11.72
N ASP A 199 15.38 -4.95 -12.17
CA ASP A 199 16.79 -4.87 -12.56
C ASP A 199 16.99 -4.50 -14.03
N GLN A 200 15.89 -4.34 -14.79
CA GLN A 200 15.96 -3.90 -16.17
C GLN A 200 16.29 -2.41 -16.28
N SER A 201 17.08 -2.04 -17.29
CA SER A 201 17.51 -0.65 -17.51
C SER A 201 16.38 0.32 -17.85
N LYS A 202 15.27 -0.17 -18.43
CA LYS A 202 14.08 0.62 -18.77
C LYS A 202 12.82 -0.13 -18.33
N PRO A 203 12.57 -0.18 -17.02
CA PRO A 203 11.54 -1.06 -16.49
C PRO A 203 10.14 -0.55 -16.80
N ARG A 204 9.21 -1.49 -16.97
CA ARG A 204 7.82 -1.24 -17.30
C ARG A 204 6.93 -1.87 -16.24
N LEU A 205 6.01 -1.09 -15.68
CA LEU A 205 4.98 -1.58 -14.75
C LEU A 205 3.62 -1.39 -15.41
N THR A 206 2.95 -2.49 -15.73
CA THR A 206 1.63 -2.48 -16.38
C THR A 206 0.56 -2.82 -15.37
N ILE A 207 -0.51 -2.02 -15.35
CA ILE A 207 -1.57 -2.09 -14.35
C ILE A 207 -2.92 -2.15 -15.06
N ASN A 208 -3.71 -3.16 -14.72
CA ASN A 208 -5.15 -3.17 -14.96
C ASN A 208 -5.80 -2.32 -13.87
N LEU A 209 -6.47 -1.25 -14.27
CA LEU A 209 -7.23 -0.40 -13.38
C LEU A 209 -8.48 -1.13 -12.90
N ALA A 210 -8.90 -0.84 -11.68
CA ALA A 210 -10.10 -1.40 -11.06
C ALA A 210 -11.36 -1.18 -11.93
N LYS A 211 -11.49 0.01 -12.51
CA LYS A 211 -12.65 0.42 -13.31
C LYS A 211 -12.18 1.23 -14.52
N TYR A 212 -13.03 1.30 -15.54
CA TYR A 212 -12.85 2.23 -16.65
C TYR A 212 -12.92 3.67 -16.14
N ILE A 213 -11.95 4.50 -16.52
CA ILE A 213 -11.88 5.90 -16.10
C ILE A 213 -11.51 6.83 -17.25
N LYS A 214 -11.89 8.10 -17.09
CA LYS A 214 -11.30 9.23 -17.79
C LYS A 214 -10.14 9.75 -16.93
N PRO A 215 -8.88 9.54 -17.33
CA PRO A 215 -7.75 9.77 -16.45
C PRO A 215 -7.44 11.26 -16.34
N ILE A 216 -7.24 11.76 -15.12
CA ILE A 216 -6.99 13.18 -14.82
C ILE A 216 -5.52 13.40 -14.48
N SER A 217 -4.95 12.52 -13.67
CA SER A 217 -3.57 12.63 -13.24
C SER A 217 -3.02 11.28 -12.80
N VAL A 218 -1.70 11.19 -12.80
CA VAL A 218 -1.00 10.11 -12.12
C VAL A 218 -0.20 10.72 -10.98
N SER A 219 0.09 9.93 -9.96
CA SER A 219 1.02 10.35 -8.92
C SER A 219 1.98 9.24 -8.57
N TYR A 220 3.14 9.66 -8.05
CA TYR A 220 4.15 8.80 -7.51
C TYR A 220 4.52 9.26 -6.11
N GLN A 221 4.64 8.30 -5.18
CA GLN A 221 5.06 8.53 -3.81
C GLN A 221 6.14 7.52 -3.42
N HIS A 222 7.19 8.03 -2.78
CA HIS A 222 8.26 7.23 -2.19
C HIS A 222 8.14 7.18 -0.66
N THR A 223 8.74 6.16 -0.01
CA THR A 223 8.93 6.13 1.45
C THR A 223 9.65 7.37 1.96
N LYS A 224 9.49 7.66 3.25
CA LYS A 224 10.03 8.89 3.82
C LYS A 224 11.53 9.03 3.64
N TRP A 225 11.92 10.07 2.93
CA TRP A 225 13.31 10.43 2.71
C TRP A 225 13.55 11.87 3.20
N ASN A 226 14.57 12.06 4.04
CA ASN A 226 14.85 13.32 4.75
C ASN A 226 15.57 14.33 3.82
N GLY A 227 14.96 14.69 2.70
CA GLY A 227 15.53 15.64 1.73
C GLY A 227 16.37 15.01 0.59
N LEU A 228 16.85 13.78 0.75
CA LEU A 228 17.62 13.03 -0.25
C LEU A 228 16.81 11.85 -0.83
N ILE A 229 16.46 11.91 -2.11
CA ILE A 229 15.74 10.83 -2.78
C ILE A 229 16.68 9.62 -2.95
N PRO A 230 16.24 8.39 -2.63
CA PRO A 230 17.02 7.18 -2.86
C PRO A 230 17.41 6.96 -4.32
N ASP A 231 18.62 6.47 -4.57
CA ASP A 231 19.19 6.28 -5.91
C ASP A 231 18.37 5.32 -6.81
N ASP A 232 17.67 4.37 -6.20
CA ASP A 232 16.80 3.41 -6.90
C ASP A 232 15.40 3.95 -7.20
N ALA A 233 15.04 5.13 -6.69
CA ALA A 233 13.76 5.75 -6.99
C ALA A 233 13.67 6.19 -8.46
N PRO A 234 12.54 5.95 -9.15
CA PRO A 234 12.26 6.56 -10.43
C PRO A 234 12.39 8.09 -10.38
N ARG A 235 13.15 8.63 -11.33
CA ARG A 235 13.33 10.07 -11.53
C ARG A 235 12.45 10.56 -12.67
N ILE A 236 12.57 9.96 -13.85
CA ILE A 236 11.79 10.32 -15.03
C ILE A 236 10.97 9.11 -15.49
N TYR A 237 9.68 9.33 -15.72
CA TYR A 237 8.79 8.29 -16.22
C TYR A 237 7.72 8.84 -17.18
N ASP A 238 7.26 7.97 -18.06
CA ASP A 238 6.11 8.20 -18.92
C ASP A 238 4.96 7.29 -18.50
N VAL A 239 3.72 7.67 -18.79
CA VAL A 239 2.55 6.80 -18.62
C VAL A 239 1.79 6.72 -19.93
N VAL A 240 1.50 5.50 -20.34
CA VAL A 240 0.80 5.21 -21.61
C VAL A 240 -0.44 4.36 -21.35
N ASN A 241 -1.43 4.46 -22.23
CA ASN A 241 -2.59 3.58 -22.31
C ASN A 241 -2.32 2.48 -23.34
N CYS A 242 -2.45 1.22 -22.95
CA CYS A 242 -2.28 0.08 -23.86
C CYS A 242 -3.56 -0.15 -24.67
N LEU A 243 -3.46 -0.10 -25.99
CA LEU A 243 -4.60 -0.27 -26.92
C LEU A 243 -4.83 -1.74 -27.31
N ASP A 244 -3.80 -2.57 -27.20
CA ASP A 244 -3.83 -4.00 -27.48
C ASP A 244 -3.39 -4.83 -26.26
N ASN A 245 -3.68 -6.14 -26.32
CA ASN A 245 -3.40 -7.06 -25.21
C ASN A 245 -1.90 -7.25 -24.94
N ASP A 246 -1.04 -6.95 -25.92
CA ASP A 246 0.42 -7.05 -25.80
C ASP A 246 1.07 -5.70 -25.45
N CYS A 247 0.30 -4.62 -25.35
CA CYS A 247 0.79 -3.24 -25.25
C CYS A 247 1.86 -2.87 -26.31
N LYS A 248 1.76 -3.42 -27.52
CA LYS A 248 2.59 -3.02 -28.67
C LYS A 248 2.05 -1.74 -29.31
N LYS A 249 0.73 -1.57 -29.26
CA LYS A 249 0.04 -0.33 -29.65
C LYS A 249 -0.38 0.40 -28.39
N TRP A 250 0.05 1.64 -28.26
CA TRP A 250 -0.22 2.44 -27.06
C TRP A 250 -0.32 3.92 -27.40
N ASP A 251 -1.09 4.63 -26.60
CA ASP A 251 -1.23 6.08 -26.65
C ASP A 251 -0.56 6.70 -25.41
N ALA A 252 0.26 7.72 -25.60
CA ALA A 252 0.86 8.44 -24.48
C ALA A 252 -0.23 9.19 -23.71
N LEU A 253 -0.35 8.95 -22.40
CA LEU A 253 -1.21 9.74 -21.51
C LEU A 253 -0.44 10.98 -21.05
N VAL A 254 0.73 10.76 -20.47
CA VAL A 254 1.63 11.83 -20.03
C VAL A 254 3.08 11.38 -20.20
N SER A 255 3.97 12.34 -20.46
CA SER A 255 5.39 12.09 -20.73
C SER A 255 6.26 13.02 -19.91
N ASN A 256 7.47 12.56 -19.58
CA ASN A 256 8.48 13.28 -18.81
C ASN A 256 7.95 13.74 -17.43
N CYS A 257 7.16 12.89 -16.77
CA CYS A 257 6.85 13.10 -15.36
C CYS A 257 8.15 12.96 -14.57
N GLU A 258 8.48 14.00 -13.80
CA GLU A 258 9.72 14.04 -13.03
C GLU A 258 9.39 14.02 -11.54
N TYR A 259 9.89 12.99 -10.84
CA TYR A 259 9.94 13.00 -9.39
C TYR A 259 11.14 13.84 -8.96
N LYS A 260 10.93 14.84 -8.10
CA LYS A 260 11.97 15.79 -7.68
C LYS A 260 12.13 15.84 -6.18
N SER A 261 13.31 16.22 -5.70
CA SER A 261 13.41 16.56 -4.28
C SER A 261 12.66 17.87 -4.05
N SER A 262 11.66 17.86 -3.18
CA SER A 262 10.97 19.06 -2.69
C SER A 262 11.76 19.79 -1.60
N GLY A 263 13.01 19.38 -1.33
CA GLY A 263 13.83 19.88 -0.23
C GLY A 263 13.27 19.52 1.14
N TYR A 264 13.87 20.07 2.20
CA TYR A 264 13.38 19.93 3.58
C TYR A 264 12.06 20.65 3.85
N SER A 265 11.58 21.47 2.91
CA SER A 265 10.53 22.47 3.11
C SER A 265 9.11 22.00 2.73
N ILE A 266 8.92 20.79 2.19
CA ILE A 266 7.57 20.27 1.89
C ILE A 266 7.46 18.79 2.34
N PRO A 267 6.52 18.46 3.27
CA PRO A 267 6.33 17.09 3.77
C PRO A 267 5.59 16.17 2.78
N LYS A 268 5.13 16.69 1.64
CA LYS A 268 4.36 15.93 0.64
C LYS A 268 5.32 15.23 -0.33
N GLN A 269 5.57 13.96 -0.04
CA GLN A 269 6.38 13.06 -0.88
C GLN A 269 5.63 12.51 -2.10
N GLU A 270 4.30 12.63 -2.12
CA GLU A 270 3.49 12.34 -3.29
C GLU A 270 3.56 13.51 -4.27
N GLN A 271 3.93 13.21 -5.51
CA GLN A 271 4.01 14.20 -6.57
C GLN A 271 3.10 13.79 -7.71
N THR A 272 2.28 14.74 -8.13
CA THR A 272 1.25 14.54 -9.14
C THR A 272 1.72 15.07 -10.49
N CYS A 273 1.54 14.25 -11.52
CA CYS A 273 1.76 14.59 -12.91
C CYS A 273 0.41 14.66 -13.63
N LEU A 274 0.04 15.84 -14.12
CA LEU A 274 -1.26 16.10 -14.74
C LEU A 274 -1.33 15.53 -16.15
N ILE A 275 -2.45 14.91 -16.49
CA ILE A 275 -2.72 14.42 -17.84
C ILE A 275 -3.39 15.55 -18.64
N PRO A 276 -2.88 15.88 -19.84
CA PRO A 276 -3.49 16.88 -20.70
C PRO A 276 -4.97 16.58 -21.00
N ALA A 277 -5.82 17.62 -20.98
CA ALA A 277 -7.27 17.48 -21.11
C ALA A 277 -7.73 16.80 -22.42
N ASN A 278 -6.95 16.88 -23.50
CA ASN A 278 -7.24 16.18 -24.75
C ASN A 278 -7.12 14.65 -24.61
N ARG A 279 -6.18 14.17 -23.78
CA ARG A 279 -5.93 12.75 -23.51
C ARG A 279 -6.80 12.19 -22.38
N SER A 280 -7.26 13.08 -21.50
CA SER A 280 -8.18 12.77 -20.39
C SER A 280 -9.59 12.33 -20.85
N ARG A 281 -9.96 12.56 -22.12
CA ARG A 281 -11.31 12.25 -22.63
C ARG A 281 -11.55 10.77 -22.91
N THR A 282 -10.49 10.00 -23.16
CA THR A 282 -10.58 8.59 -23.53
C THR A 282 -10.83 7.74 -22.29
N SER A 283 -11.80 6.83 -22.38
CA SER A 283 -12.05 5.82 -21.34
C SER A 283 -10.95 4.76 -21.41
N ILE A 284 -10.25 4.54 -20.29
CA ILE A 284 -9.14 3.59 -20.21
C ILE A 284 -9.33 2.62 -19.06
N LYS A 285 -8.78 1.42 -19.21
CA LYS A 285 -8.74 0.37 -18.17
C LYS A 285 -7.32 -0.14 -17.91
N ASN A 286 -6.36 0.15 -18.78
CA ASN A 286 -4.99 -0.34 -18.67
C ASN A 286 -4.01 0.81 -18.81
N VAL A 287 -3.02 0.86 -17.92
CA VAL A 287 -1.91 1.81 -18.02
C VAL A 287 -0.58 1.10 -17.91
N GLN A 288 0.46 1.66 -18.52
CA GLN A 288 1.83 1.21 -18.34
C GLN A 288 2.70 2.40 -17.95
N PHE A 289 3.28 2.32 -16.76
CA PHE A 289 4.35 3.20 -16.31
C PHE A 289 5.65 2.74 -16.95
N ARG A 290 6.36 3.66 -17.59
CA ARG A 290 7.62 3.42 -18.29
C ARG A 290 8.69 4.26 -17.62
N PHE A 291 9.44 3.63 -16.72
CA PHE A 291 10.52 4.30 -16.00
C PHE A 291 11.71 4.44 -16.94
N ARG A 292 12.14 5.68 -17.14
CA ARG A 292 13.23 6.02 -18.08
C ARG A 292 14.56 6.13 -17.36
N GLU A 293 14.53 6.78 -16.21
CA GLU A 293 15.72 7.13 -15.44
C GLU A 293 15.39 7.04 -13.95
N ASN A 294 16.37 6.60 -13.15
CA ASN A 294 16.35 6.68 -11.69
C ASN A 294 17.40 7.69 -11.21
N TYR A 295 17.64 7.76 -9.91
CA TYR A 295 18.51 8.77 -9.30
C TYR A 295 20.01 8.41 -9.25
N GLY A 296 20.40 7.21 -9.69
CA GLY A 296 21.81 6.82 -9.74
C GLY A 296 22.05 5.32 -9.68
N ASN A 297 21.05 4.53 -9.30
CA ASN A 297 21.23 3.10 -9.13
C ASN A 297 21.35 2.37 -10.48
N LYS A 298 22.52 1.79 -10.77
CA LYS A 298 22.77 1.06 -12.03
C LYS A 298 22.16 -0.33 -12.08
N ASN A 299 21.79 -0.88 -10.92
CA ASN A 299 21.41 -2.28 -10.78
C ASN A 299 19.89 -2.47 -10.76
N ARG A 300 19.13 -1.48 -10.30
CA ARG A 300 17.66 -1.60 -10.18
C ARG A 300 16.94 -0.26 -10.07
N THR A 301 15.64 -0.30 -10.34
CA THR A 301 14.68 0.78 -10.08
C THR A 301 13.54 0.25 -9.23
N CYS A 302 13.14 0.98 -8.18
CA CYS A 302 12.13 0.58 -7.20
C CYS A 302 11.02 1.63 -7.07
N ALA A 303 9.79 1.25 -7.43
CA ALA A 303 8.60 2.09 -7.32
C ALA A 303 7.75 1.67 -6.10
N TYR A 304 7.51 2.61 -5.19
CA TYR A 304 6.82 2.33 -3.91
C TYR A 304 5.31 2.46 -3.93
N LEU A 305 4.76 3.54 -4.50
CA LEU A 305 3.32 3.71 -4.66
C LEU A 305 3.04 4.57 -5.88
N VAL A 306 2.23 4.04 -6.79
CA VAL A 306 1.69 4.77 -7.93
C VAL A 306 0.18 4.87 -7.80
N ARG A 307 -0.38 6.01 -8.21
CA ARG A 307 -1.83 6.20 -8.27
C ARG A 307 -2.23 6.74 -9.63
N VAL A 308 -3.43 6.37 -10.06
CA VAL A 308 -4.04 6.88 -11.29
C VAL A 308 -5.40 7.42 -10.92
N TYR A 309 -5.51 8.75 -10.92
CA TYR A 309 -6.74 9.44 -10.57
C TYR A 309 -7.57 9.71 -11.83
N GLY A 310 -8.87 9.47 -11.74
CA GLY A 310 -9.78 9.76 -12.83
C GLY A 310 -11.24 9.74 -12.40
N GLU A 311 -12.09 10.21 -13.30
CA GLU A 311 -13.54 10.10 -13.17
C GLU A 311 -13.99 8.74 -13.72
N ARG A 312 -15.02 8.16 -13.10
CA ARG A 312 -15.64 6.94 -13.61
C ARG A 312 -16.10 7.13 -15.06
N ALA A 313 -15.79 6.16 -15.90
CA ALA A 313 -16.21 6.14 -17.30
C ALA A 313 -16.87 4.80 -17.64
N GLU A 314 -17.73 4.82 -18.65
CA GLU A 314 -18.24 3.58 -19.21
C GLU A 314 -17.16 2.89 -20.06
N PRO A 315 -17.19 1.54 -20.13
CA PRO A 315 -16.38 0.83 -21.09
C PRO A 315 -16.75 1.22 -22.53
N PRO A 316 -15.79 1.15 -23.47
CA PRO A 316 -16.07 1.18 -24.91
C PRO A 316 -17.13 0.15 -25.31
N GLU A 317 -17.97 0.46 -26.31
CA GLU A 317 -19.12 -0.38 -26.72
C GLU A 317 -18.75 -1.85 -26.99
N ASP A 318 -17.62 -2.09 -27.65
CA ASP A 318 -17.09 -3.43 -27.93
C ASP A 318 -16.68 -4.22 -26.67
N ARG A 319 -16.40 -3.53 -25.56
CA ARG A 319 -16.03 -4.10 -24.27
C ARG A 319 -17.21 -4.23 -23.29
N LYS A 320 -18.32 -3.52 -23.51
CA LYS A 320 -19.51 -3.54 -22.63
C LYS A 320 -20.10 -4.94 -22.42
N ALA A 321 -20.06 -5.80 -23.43
CA ALA A 321 -20.56 -7.17 -23.33
C ALA A 321 -19.64 -8.09 -22.51
N ILE A 322 -18.34 -7.80 -22.46
CA ILE A 322 -17.35 -8.56 -21.69
C ILE A 322 -17.44 -8.17 -20.21
N GLU A 323 -17.47 -6.87 -19.90
CA GLU A 323 -17.61 -6.39 -18.51
C GLU A 323 -18.91 -6.88 -17.87
N ARG A 324 -20.04 -6.88 -18.57
CA ARG A 324 -21.30 -7.45 -18.04
C ARG A 324 -21.14 -8.91 -17.62
N LYS A 325 -20.45 -9.73 -18.42
CA LYS A 325 -20.18 -11.13 -18.08
C LYS A 325 -19.23 -11.28 -16.89
N GLU A 326 -18.26 -10.38 -16.74
CA GLU A 326 -17.34 -10.38 -15.60
C GLU A 326 -18.04 -9.95 -14.31
N GLU A 327 -18.88 -8.91 -14.37
CA GLU A 327 -19.71 -8.44 -13.26
C GLU A 327 -20.71 -9.51 -12.79
N ASP A 328 -21.32 -10.24 -13.73
CA ASP A 328 -22.18 -11.40 -13.43
C ASP A 328 -21.39 -12.52 -12.72
N ARG A 329 -20.13 -12.75 -13.08
CA ARG A 329 -19.26 -13.74 -12.41
C ARG A 329 -18.83 -13.29 -11.03
N GLU A 330 -18.45 -12.02 -10.84
CA GLU A 330 -18.08 -11.47 -9.54
C GLU A 330 -19.26 -11.48 -8.56
N SER A 331 -20.45 -11.09 -9.01
CA SER A 331 -21.68 -11.17 -8.20
C SER A 331 -22.02 -12.62 -7.83
N THR A 332 -21.80 -13.57 -8.74
CA THR A 332 -21.94 -15.00 -8.46
C THR A 332 -20.94 -15.46 -7.39
N CYS A 333 -19.66 -15.10 -7.50
CA CYS A 333 -18.63 -15.46 -6.51
C CYS A 333 -18.86 -14.82 -5.13
N SER A 334 -19.26 -13.55 -5.09
CA SER A 334 -19.58 -12.87 -3.83
C SER A 334 -20.81 -13.47 -3.16
N TRP A 335 -21.83 -13.84 -3.93
CA TRP A 335 -22.99 -14.57 -3.43
C TRP A 335 -22.60 -15.94 -2.87
N ILE A 336 -21.76 -16.70 -3.58
CA ILE A 336 -21.23 -17.99 -3.12
C ILE A 336 -20.44 -17.84 -1.80
N SER A 337 -19.56 -16.84 -1.70
CA SER A 337 -18.78 -16.55 -0.49
C SER A 337 -19.68 -16.17 0.69
N TRP A 338 -20.70 -15.35 0.45
CA TRP A 338 -21.69 -14.99 1.46
C TRP A 338 -22.48 -16.20 1.95
N GLN A 339 -22.91 -17.10 1.05
CA GLN A 339 -23.60 -18.34 1.40
C GLN A 339 -22.72 -19.26 2.26
N TYR A 340 -21.42 -19.38 1.93
CA TYR A 340 -20.48 -20.17 2.73
C TYR A 340 -20.35 -19.62 4.17
N ASN A 341 -20.20 -18.30 4.30
CA ASN A 341 -19.99 -17.65 5.59
C ASN A 341 -21.25 -17.62 6.47
N ASN A 342 -22.44 -17.47 5.87
CA ASN A 342 -23.70 -17.35 6.62
C ASN A 342 -24.43 -18.69 6.79
N PHE A 343 -24.30 -19.61 5.83
CA PHE A 343 -25.06 -20.86 5.76
C PHE A 343 -24.18 -22.06 5.40
N ARG A 344 -23.10 -22.26 6.15
CA ARG A 344 -22.11 -23.33 5.92
C ARG A 344 -22.72 -24.73 5.76
N PHE A 345 -23.80 -25.03 6.49
CA PHE A 345 -24.52 -26.31 6.39
C PHE A 345 -25.24 -26.47 5.03
N LEU A 346 -25.94 -25.43 4.55
CA LEU A 346 -26.63 -25.46 3.25
C LEU A 346 -25.63 -25.48 2.09
N TYR A 347 -24.53 -24.74 2.21
CA TYR A 347 -23.46 -24.74 1.22
C TYR A 347 -22.88 -26.15 1.00
N ASN A 348 -22.53 -26.85 2.09
CA ASN A 348 -21.97 -28.20 2.01
C ASN A 348 -22.98 -29.23 1.48
N ALA A 349 -24.29 -29.04 1.72
CA ALA A 349 -25.33 -29.93 1.24
C ALA A 349 -25.63 -29.78 -0.26
N PHE A 350 -25.54 -28.57 -0.82
CA PHE A 350 -25.92 -28.28 -2.21
C PHE A 350 -24.76 -28.24 -3.21
N TYR A 351 -23.53 -27.90 -2.79
CA TYR A 351 -22.42 -27.59 -3.71
C TYR A 351 -21.29 -28.63 -3.78
N MET A 352 -21.55 -29.86 -3.35
CA MET A 352 -20.68 -31.01 -3.64
C MET A 352 -20.83 -31.45 -5.11
N ARG A 353 -20.17 -30.76 -6.07
CA ARG A 353 -19.63 -31.34 -7.35
C ARG A 353 -19.16 -30.40 -8.46
N THR A 354 -18.84 -29.12 -8.24
CA THR A 354 -18.29 -28.28 -9.34
C THR A 354 -16.90 -27.72 -9.06
N ILE A 355 -15.98 -28.02 -9.99
CA ILE A 355 -14.54 -27.71 -10.01
C ILE A 355 -14.22 -26.20 -9.86
N ALA A 356 -15.21 -25.32 -10.03
CA ALA A 356 -15.08 -23.88 -9.81
C ALA A 356 -14.79 -23.48 -8.35
N VAL A 357 -15.07 -24.35 -7.37
CA VAL A 357 -14.95 -24.05 -5.93
C VAL A 357 -13.49 -24.07 -5.42
N LEU A 358 -12.58 -24.80 -6.08
CA LEU A 358 -11.18 -24.90 -5.62
C LEU A 358 -10.41 -23.58 -5.72
N ASN A 359 -10.79 -22.67 -6.62
CA ASN A 359 -10.11 -21.39 -6.75
C ASN A 359 -10.56 -20.35 -5.70
N ALA A 360 -11.74 -20.52 -5.07
CA ALA A 360 -12.21 -19.61 -4.02
C ALA A 360 -11.54 -19.91 -2.66
N GLN A 361 -11.15 -21.17 -2.39
CA GLN A 361 -10.42 -21.52 -1.18
C GLN A 361 -9.03 -20.87 -1.09
N ASN A 362 -8.35 -20.67 -2.22
CA ASN A 362 -7.02 -20.03 -2.24
C ASN A 362 -7.05 -18.51 -1.97
N VAL A 363 -8.20 -17.84 -2.15
CA VAL A 363 -8.33 -16.40 -1.89
C VAL A 363 -8.57 -16.10 -0.41
N VAL A 364 -9.25 -17.00 0.30
CA VAL A 364 -9.58 -16.81 1.73
C VAL A 364 -8.38 -17.09 2.64
N TRP A 365 -7.47 -17.99 2.26
CA TRP A 365 -6.26 -18.27 3.06
C TRP A 365 -5.20 -17.17 3.05
N ASN A 366 -5.27 -16.21 2.11
CA ASN A 366 -4.33 -15.08 2.04
C ASN A 366 -4.85 -13.79 2.71
N ALA A 367 -6.02 -13.84 3.36
CA ALA A 367 -6.65 -12.69 4.01
C ALA A 367 -6.87 -12.87 5.53
N GLN A 368 -6.10 -13.76 6.18
CA GLN A 368 -6.04 -13.87 7.64
C GLN A 368 -4.67 -13.47 8.19
#